data_AF-A0A5N7CC13-F1
#
_entry.id   AF-A0A5N7CC13-F1
#
_cell.length_a   1.000
_cell.length_b   1.000
_cell.length_c   1.000
_cell.angle_alpha   90.00
_cell.angle_beta   90.00
_cell.angle_gamma   90.00
#
_symmetry.space_group_name_H-M   'P 1'
#
loop_
_entity.id
_entity.type
_entity.pdbx_description
1 polymer ?
#
loop_
_entity_poly.entity_id
_entity_poly.type
_entity_poly.pdbx_seq_one_letter_code
_entity_poly.pdbx_strand_id
1 'polypeptide(L)'
;MFADTRNSTRLLLPKNPIQEDPQPNFTSGTELKRKRQSTACTVCQRKRVKCTGIAPCQGCTASGSECVFDFSKDKRRKETLLKAQRDASNTYQVLIQLVRILYHGTDEIVKELRAHIQGAPSLQEAMVKLRLFSPK
;
A
#
# COMPACT_ATOMS: atom_id res chain seq x y z
N MET A 1 -22.00 -12.61 -35.13
CA MET A 1 -20.60 -12.97 -34.84
C MET A 1 -20.06 -11.93 -33.87
N PHE A 2 -20.03 -12.23 -32.57
CA PHE A 2 -19.47 -11.32 -31.56
C PHE A 2 -18.38 -12.11 -30.82
N ALA A 3 -17.13 -11.63 -30.93
CA ALA A 3 -15.97 -12.26 -30.32
C ALA A 3 -15.76 -11.71 -28.91
N ASP A 4 -15.83 -12.59 -27.91
CA ASP A 4 -15.56 -12.30 -26.51
C ASP A 4 -14.08 -11.95 -26.27
N THR A 5 -13.81 -10.69 -25.92
CA THR A 5 -12.53 -10.26 -25.35
C THR A 5 -12.40 -10.76 -23.92
N ARG A 6 -11.70 -11.88 -23.72
CA ARG A 6 -11.29 -12.35 -22.39
C ARG A 6 -10.17 -11.47 -21.83
N ASN A 7 -10.48 -10.75 -20.76
CA ASN A 7 -9.57 -9.99 -19.93
C ASN A 7 -8.56 -10.94 -19.27
N SER A 8 -7.33 -11.01 -19.81
CA SER A 8 -6.30 -11.95 -19.35
C SER A 8 -5.43 -11.31 -18.26
N THR A 9 -5.86 -11.44 -17.00
CA THR A 9 -4.99 -11.14 -15.86
C THR A 9 -3.96 -12.26 -15.69
N ARG A 10 -2.67 -11.94 -15.92
CA ARG A 10 -1.56 -12.87 -15.67
C ARG A 10 -1.44 -13.18 -14.18
N LEU A 11 -1.41 -14.46 -13.83
CA LEU A 11 -1.07 -14.93 -12.49
C LEU A 11 0.40 -14.61 -12.18
N LEU A 12 0.67 -14.05 -11.00
CA LEU A 12 2.05 -13.82 -10.53
C LEU A 12 2.66 -15.17 -10.13
N LEU A 13 3.84 -15.48 -10.67
CA LEU A 13 4.58 -16.68 -10.28
C LEU A 13 5.13 -16.53 -8.84
N PRO A 14 5.19 -17.64 -8.08
CA PRO A 14 5.86 -17.66 -6.78
C PRO A 14 7.32 -17.20 -6.92
N LYS A 15 7.82 -16.49 -5.91
CA LYS A 15 9.23 -16.08 -5.84
C LYS A 15 10.11 -17.34 -5.79
N ASN A 16 10.89 -17.59 -6.84
CA ASN A 16 11.88 -18.67 -6.81
C ASN A 16 12.88 -18.44 -5.65
N PRO A 17 13.34 -19.52 -5.00
CA PRO A 17 14.41 -19.45 -4.01
C PRO A 17 15.63 -18.74 -4.62
N ILE A 18 16.19 -17.80 -3.87
CA ILE A 18 17.36 -17.01 -4.26
C ILE A 18 18.55 -17.97 -4.37
N GLN A 19 19.09 -18.18 -5.57
CA GLN A 19 20.42 -18.76 -5.73
C GLN A 19 21.42 -17.62 -5.51
N GLU A 20 22.31 -17.78 -4.51
CA GLU A 20 23.38 -16.83 -4.22
C GLU A 20 24.43 -16.90 -5.34
N ASP A 21 24.43 -15.92 -6.25
CA ASP A 21 25.53 -15.71 -7.19
C ASP A 21 26.82 -15.31 -6.43
N PRO A 22 28.01 -15.78 -6.85
CA PRO A 22 29.26 -15.44 -6.20
C PRO A 22 29.54 -13.93 -6.28
N GLN A 23 29.72 -13.29 -5.12
CA GLN A 23 30.05 -11.88 -4.98
C GLN A 23 31.37 -11.51 -5.71
N PRO A 24 31.40 -10.48 -6.58
CA PRO A 24 32.65 -9.85 -6.97
C PRO A 24 33.15 -8.92 -5.84
N ASN A 25 34.45 -9.02 -5.57
CA ASN A 25 35.20 -8.28 -4.54
C ASN A 25 34.80 -6.81 -4.39
N PHE A 26 34.44 -6.42 -3.17
CA PHE A 26 34.28 -5.03 -2.76
C PHE A 26 35.66 -4.37 -2.58
N THR A 27 36.06 -3.55 -3.55
CA THR A 27 37.03 -2.49 -3.29
C THR A 27 36.32 -1.27 -2.70
N SER A 28 36.94 -0.74 -1.66
CA SER A 28 36.50 0.36 -0.83
C SER A 28 36.25 1.66 -1.61
N GLY A 29 34.98 2.06 -1.66
CA GLY A 29 34.54 3.41 -1.96
C GLY A 29 33.17 3.59 -1.32
N THR A 30 32.92 4.74 -0.69
CA THR A 30 31.65 5.09 -0.04
C THR A 30 30.50 5.15 -1.06
N GLU A 31 30.04 3.99 -1.53
CA GLU A 31 28.82 3.92 -2.32
C GLU A 31 27.63 4.18 -1.38
N LEU A 32 27.17 5.43 -1.37
CA LEU A 32 25.81 5.78 -0.96
C LEU A 32 24.87 4.83 -1.71
N LYS A 33 24.42 3.78 -1.02
CA LYS A 33 23.52 2.73 -1.52
C LYS A 33 22.46 3.39 -2.39
N ARG A 34 22.55 3.23 -3.71
CA ARG A 34 21.72 3.98 -4.68
C ARG A 34 20.26 3.79 -4.29
N LYS A 35 19.65 4.85 -3.73
CA LYS A 35 18.26 4.81 -3.28
C LYS A 35 17.40 4.53 -4.50
N ARG A 36 16.67 3.41 -4.50
CA ARG A 36 15.78 3.05 -5.60
C ARG A 36 14.71 4.13 -5.71
N GLN A 37 14.81 4.97 -6.74
CA GLN A 37 13.85 6.04 -6.97
C GLN A 37 12.52 5.44 -7.47
N SER A 38 11.43 5.81 -6.81
CA SER A 38 10.09 5.24 -7.07
C SER A 38 9.44 5.76 -8.35
N THR A 39 9.96 6.88 -8.88
CA THR A 39 9.37 7.65 -9.98
C THR A 39 10.47 8.10 -10.94
N ALA A 40 10.33 7.78 -12.23
CA ALA A 40 11.18 8.31 -13.30
C ALA A 40 10.76 9.74 -13.68
N CYS A 41 11.63 10.53 -14.32
CA CYS A 41 11.24 11.83 -14.86
C CYS A 41 10.22 11.67 -16.01
N THR A 42 9.48 12.71 -16.34
CA THR A 42 8.42 12.71 -17.37
C THR A 42 8.92 12.27 -18.75
N VAL A 43 10.15 12.65 -19.12
CA VAL A 43 10.78 12.26 -20.40
C VAL A 43 11.10 10.77 -20.43
N CYS A 44 11.77 10.23 -19.39
CA CYS A 44 12.10 8.81 -19.31
C CYS A 44 10.85 7.94 -19.18
N GLN A 45 9.81 8.42 -18.47
CA GLN A 45 8.50 7.76 -18.43
C GLN A 45 7.90 7.65 -19.83
N ARG A 46 7.87 8.76 -20.59
CA ARG A 46 7.32 8.80 -21.96
C ARG A 46 8.11 7.89 -22.91
N LYS A 47 9.44 7.91 -22.82
CA LYS A 47 10.34 7.08 -23.64
C LYS A 47 10.42 5.61 -23.19
N ARG A 48 9.85 5.25 -22.04
CA ARG A 48 9.93 3.92 -21.41
C ARG A 48 11.38 3.40 -21.24
N VAL A 49 12.30 4.30 -20.88
CA VAL A 49 13.72 3.98 -20.66
C VAL A 49 14.11 4.10 -19.18
N LYS A 50 15.26 3.50 -18.82
CA LYS A 50 15.79 3.59 -17.45
C LYS A 50 16.09 5.05 -17.08
N CYS A 51 15.54 5.49 -15.96
CA CYS A 51 15.84 6.80 -15.36
C CYS A 51 16.80 6.60 -14.19
N THR A 52 17.83 7.44 -14.06
CA THR A 52 18.72 7.46 -12.88
C THR A 52 18.03 8.04 -11.65
N GLY A 53 16.94 8.79 -11.83
CA GLY A 53 16.07 9.25 -10.76
C GLY A 53 16.60 10.45 -9.96
N ILE A 54 17.69 11.06 -10.40
CA ILE A 54 18.25 12.32 -9.89
C ILE A 54 18.07 13.35 -11.00
N ALA A 55 17.66 14.58 -10.70
CA ALA A 55 17.49 15.64 -11.69
C ALA A 55 18.78 16.48 -11.82
N PRO A 56 19.29 16.75 -13.04
CA PRO A 56 18.89 16.13 -14.30
C PRO A 56 19.37 14.66 -14.38
N CYS A 57 18.52 13.77 -14.92
CA CYS A 57 18.86 12.36 -15.02
C CYS A 57 19.81 12.13 -16.20
N GLN A 58 20.65 11.10 -16.14
CA GLN A 58 21.70 10.86 -17.15
C GLN A 58 21.15 10.80 -18.58
N GLY A 59 19.96 10.21 -18.76
CA GLY A 59 19.28 10.17 -20.06
C GLY A 59 18.79 11.53 -20.54
N CYS A 60 18.36 12.42 -19.64
CA CYS A 60 17.95 13.79 -20.00
C CYS A 60 19.17 14.67 -20.27
N THR A 61 20.24 14.54 -19.49
CA THR A 61 21.52 15.22 -19.74
C THR A 61 22.06 14.86 -21.13
N ALA A 62 22.08 13.58 -21.49
CA ALA A 62 22.57 13.12 -22.79
C ALA A 62 21.67 13.56 -23.98
N SER A 63 20.38 13.77 -23.74
CA SER A 63 19.42 14.15 -24.80
C SER A 63 19.06 15.63 -24.80
N GLY A 64 19.69 16.45 -23.95
CA GLY A 64 19.39 17.89 -23.81
C GLY A 64 17.92 18.19 -23.47
N SER A 65 17.19 17.22 -22.91
CA SER A 65 15.76 17.35 -22.64
C SER A 65 15.50 17.88 -21.23
N GLU A 66 14.43 18.65 -21.05
CA GLU A 66 14.02 19.15 -19.73
C GLU A 66 13.67 17.98 -18.78
N CYS A 67 14.40 17.88 -17.66
CA CYS A 67 14.27 16.77 -16.72
C CYS A 67 13.33 17.11 -15.56
N VAL A 68 12.04 16.86 -15.75
CA VAL A 68 11.01 17.16 -14.73
C VAL A 68 10.53 15.88 -14.03
N PHE A 69 10.51 15.91 -12.70
CA PHE A 69 9.90 14.85 -11.88
C PHE A 69 8.52 15.29 -11.41
N ASP A 70 7.47 14.61 -11.87
CA ASP A 70 6.09 14.87 -11.49
C ASP A 70 5.61 13.83 -10.47
N PHE A 71 5.73 14.17 -9.18
CA PHE A 71 5.30 13.30 -8.08
C PHE A 71 3.78 13.23 -7.93
N SER A 72 3.03 14.18 -8.50
CA SER A 72 1.57 14.24 -8.41
C SER A 72 0.89 13.09 -9.18
N LYS A 73 1.58 12.52 -10.18
CA LYS A 73 1.12 11.35 -10.93
C LYS A 73 1.27 10.02 -10.20
N ASP A 74 2.02 9.96 -9.10
CA ASP A 74 2.16 8.73 -8.31
C ASP A 74 0.92 8.49 -7.43
N LYS A 75 -0.14 7.96 -8.06
CA LYS A 75 -1.41 7.63 -7.40
C LYS A 75 -1.26 6.63 -6.26
N ARG A 76 -0.24 5.75 -6.30
CA ARG A 76 0.00 4.74 -5.26
C ARG A 76 0.22 5.38 -3.89
N ARG A 77 0.95 6.51 -3.86
CA ARG A 77 1.20 7.24 -2.62
C ARG A 77 -0.09 7.86 -2.08
N LYS A 78 -0.88 8.48 -2.96
CA LYS A 78 -2.18 9.07 -2.61
C LYS A 78 -3.15 8.02 -2.08
N GLU A 79 -3.28 6.88 -2.77
CA GLU A 79 -4.15 5.77 -2.35
C GLU A 79 -3.73 5.19 -1.00
N THR A 80 -2.42 5.03 -0.77
CA THR A 80 -1.89 4.56 0.52
C THR A 80 -2.27 5.50 1.65
N LEU A 81 -2.11 6.81 1.44
CA LEU A 81 -2.49 7.84 2.43
C LEU A 81 -4.00 7.85 2.69
N LEU A 82 -4.81 7.81 1.63
CA LEU A 82 -6.27 7.77 1.75
C LEU A 82 -6.77 6.50 2.46
N LYS A 83 -6.13 5.36 2.19
CA LYS A 83 -6.41 4.10 2.89
C LYS A 83 -6.08 4.22 4.38
N ALA A 84 -4.88 4.70 4.71
CA ALA A 84 -4.47 4.91 6.11
C ALA A 84 -5.41 5.86 6.85
N GLN A 85 -5.83 6.96 6.20
CA GLN A 85 -6.79 7.90 6.76
C GLN A 85 -8.17 7.26 7.01
N ARG A 86 -8.66 6.47 6.05
CA ARG A 86 -9.93 5.74 6.19
C ARG A 86 -9.86 4.70 7.30
N ASP A 87 -8.76 3.95 7.37
CA ASP A 87 -8.54 2.94 8.40
C ASP A 87 -8.48 3.57 9.79
N ALA A 88 -7.82 4.72 9.94
CA ALA A 88 -7.79 5.49 11.18
C ALA A 88 -9.18 6.00 11.58
N SER A 89 -9.91 6.61 10.65
CA SER A 89 -11.27 7.10 10.89
C SER A 89 -12.22 5.97 11.31
N ASN A 90 -12.14 4.83 10.63
CA ASN A 90 -12.96 3.67 10.97
C ASN A 90 -12.66 3.12 12.37
N THR A 91 -11.37 3.07 12.72
CA THR A 91 -10.94 2.60 14.05
C THR A 91 -11.43 3.55 15.14
N TYR A 92 -11.35 4.87 14.91
CA TYR A 92 -11.87 5.87 15.82
C TYR A 92 -13.38 5.74 16.03
N GLN A 93 -14.15 5.52 14.96
CA GLN A 93 -15.59 5.31 15.05
C GLN A 93 -15.97 4.08 15.88
N VAL A 94 -15.26 2.96 15.70
CA VAL A 94 -15.46 1.75 16.52
C VAL A 94 -15.16 2.03 17.99
N LEU A 95 -14.08 2.76 18.28
CA LEU A 95 -13.74 3.12 19.66
C LEU A 95 -14.84 3.95 20.32
N ILE A 96 -15.37 4.96 19.63
CA ILE A 96 -16.48 5.78 20.13
C ILE A 96 -17.73 4.93 20.38
N GLN A 97 -18.07 4.03 19.46
CA GLN A 97 -19.19 3.08 19.61
C GLN A 97 -19.01 2.19 20.86
N LEU A 98 -17.82 1.63 21.06
CA LEU A 98 -17.51 0.82 22.24
C LEU A 98 -17.65 1.61 23.54
N VAL A 99 -17.04 2.80 23.61
CA VAL A 99 -17.15 3.65 24.80
C VAL A 99 -18.60 4.01 25.07
N ARG A 100 -19.40 4.32 24.03
CA ARG A 100 -20.83 4.61 24.18
C ARG A 100 -21.60 3.43 24.76
N ILE A 101 -21.35 2.21 24.27
CA ILE A 101 -21.99 1.00 24.79
C ILE A 101 -21.56 0.71 26.22
N LEU A 102 -20.28 0.85 26.54
CA LEU A 102 -19.78 0.60 27.90
C LEU A 102 -20.25 1.65 28.91
N TYR A 103 -20.56 2.87 28.46
CA TYR A 103 -20.97 3.96 29.34
C TYR A 103 -22.50 4.06 29.51
N HIS A 104 -23.27 3.77 28.47
CA HIS A 104 -24.74 3.90 28.49
C HIS A 104 -25.51 2.59 28.28
N GLY A 105 -24.83 1.53 27.83
CA GLY A 105 -25.47 0.25 27.53
C GLY A 105 -25.89 -0.48 28.81
N THR A 106 -26.93 -1.31 28.69
CA THR A 106 -27.30 -2.23 29.76
C THR A 106 -26.33 -3.40 29.81
N ASP A 107 -26.33 -4.14 30.93
CA ASP A 107 -25.48 -5.33 31.09
C ASP A 107 -25.75 -6.39 30.01
N GLU A 108 -26.97 -6.48 29.50
CA GLU A 108 -27.36 -7.38 28.39
C GLU A 108 -26.64 -7.00 27.10
N ILE A 109 -26.63 -5.71 26.76
CA ILE A 109 -25.95 -5.20 25.56
C ILE A 109 -24.44 -5.42 25.67
N VAL A 110 -23.87 -5.20 26.87
CA VAL A 110 -22.44 -5.44 27.11
C VAL A 110 -22.10 -6.94 27.03
N LYS A 111 -22.98 -7.83 27.50
CA LYS A 111 -22.83 -9.28 27.35
C LYS A 111 -22.92 -9.70 25.87
N GLU A 112 -23.87 -9.15 25.12
CA GLU A 112 -24.01 -9.41 23.68
C GLU A 112 -22.77 -8.95 22.91
N LEU A 113 -22.27 -7.74 23.19
CA LEU A 113 -21.04 -7.21 22.65
C LEU A 113 -19.84 -8.13 22.93
N ARG A 114 -19.69 -8.59 24.19
CA ARG A 114 -18.63 -9.52 24.58
C ARG A 114 -18.72 -10.84 23.81
N ALA A 115 -19.91 -11.44 23.71
CA ALA A 115 -20.12 -12.67 22.97
C ALA A 115 -19.76 -12.50 21.48
N HIS A 116 -20.10 -11.35 20.90
CA HIS A 116 -19.78 -11.02 19.52
C HIS A 116 -18.26 -10.92 19.26
N ILE A 117 -17.52 -10.31 20.20
CA ILE A 117 -16.05 -10.20 20.12
C ILE A 117 -15.40 -11.58 20.27
N GLN A 118 -15.87 -12.40 21.21
CA GLN A 118 -15.32 -13.73 21.48
C GLN A 118 -15.66 -14.76 20.39
N GLY A 119 -16.76 -14.57 19.66
CA GLY A 119 -17.15 -15.43 18.52
C GLY A 119 -16.36 -15.16 17.23
N ALA A 120 -15.46 -14.18 17.21
CA ALA A 120 -14.62 -13.91 16.06
C ALA A 120 -13.36 -14.81 16.09
N PRO A 121 -12.94 -15.38 14.95
CA PRO A 121 -11.76 -16.26 14.89
C PRO A 121 -10.43 -15.49 14.99
N SER A 122 -10.45 -14.16 14.87
CA SER A 122 -9.28 -13.30 15.02
C SER A 122 -9.66 -11.90 15.51
N LEU A 123 -8.68 -11.19 16.08
CA LEU A 123 -8.84 -9.80 16.49
C LEU A 123 -9.18 -8.88 15.30
N GLN A 124 -8.54 -9.07 14.14
CA GLN A 124 -8.87 -8.28 12.95
C GLN A 124 -10.33 -8.49 12.52
N GLU A 125 -10.82 -9.72 12.56
CA GLU A 125 -12.20 -10.01 12.19
C GLU A 125 -13.20 -9.46 13.22
N ALA A 126 -12.87 -9.53 14.51
CA ALA A 126 -13.66 -8.87 15.56
C ALA A 126 -13.79 -7.36 15.29
N MET A 127 -12.69 -6.67 14.94
CA MET A 127 -12.71 -5.24 14.63
C MET A 127 -13.56 -4.90 13.40
N VAL A 128 -13.63 -5.78 12.40
CA VAL A 128 -14.50 -5.59 11.23
C VAL A 128 -15.96 -5.80 11.62
N LYS A 129 -16.26 -6.88 12.36
CA LYS A 129 -17.62 -7.21 12.79
C LYS A 129 -18.22 -6.19 13.76
N LEU A 130 -17.40 -5.62 14.64
CA LEU A 130 -17.79 -4.53 15.54
C LEU A 130 -18.34 -3.29 14.82
N ARG A 131 -17.95 -3.06 13.55
CA ARG A 131 -18.52 -1.96 12.75
C ARG A 131 -19.98 -2.19 12.38
N LEU A 132 -20.43 -3.44 12.40
CA LEU A 132 -21.79 -3.84 12.03
C LEU A 132 -22.62 -4.23 13.26
N PHE A 133 -22.02 -4.19 14.45
CA PHE A 133 -22.71 -4.52 15.68
C PHE A 133 -23.84 -3.52 15.92
N SER A 134 -25.08 -4.03 15.82
CA SER A 134 -26.30 -3.30 16.15
C SER A 134 -27.00 -4.11 17.23
N PRO A 135 -27.04 -3.61 18.48
CA PRO A 135 -27.70 -4.32 19.57
C PRO A 135 -29.20 -4.46 19.28
N LYS A 136 -29.79 -5.56 19.74
CA LYS A 136 -31.24 -5.83 19.59
C LYS A 136 -32.07 -5.20 20.70
#